data_AF-A0A2N2FPL3-F1
#
_entry.id   AF-A0A2N2FPL3-F1
#
_cell.length_a   1.000
_cell.length_b   1.000
_cell.length_c   1.000
_cell.angle_alpha   90.00
_cell.angle_beta   90.00
_cell.angle_gamma   90.00
#
_symmetry.space_group_name_H-M   'P 1'
#
loop_
_entity.id
_entity.type
_entity.pdbx_description
1 polymer ?
#
loop_
_entity_poly.entity_id
_entity_poly.type
_entity_poly.pdbx_seq_one_letter_code
_entity_poly.pdbx_strand_id
1 'polypeptide(L)'
;MTSSCALEQVKPITEILDDEPLFDDEDLRFFSWISRYCIYPLGKTLAELIPTGSEKKDYLWVLPLPVPAGLALSKSQEKLLDFLHSWPQGIALAQLVKNTELKNAATIVHGLHLAGLLQIVERQKKPLAVRTQKIIRLETILPDDLQMTARQEAVVDFLKNSGPMDLHDLIASAKTSSAIIKKLLEKGVLTIGNAEFIRKASLTSSISRAPVNIILNDEQEKALTEILSRLRSESFCPILLHGVTGSGKTEVYLNAITHVIKNGGTAIYLVPEIALTPQLISRIAGRFDENKIAVIHSGIARSVRYDQWRQIKRGKINLVIGARSALFAPLGNLKLIIVDEEHDTSYKQDDKLCYHARDLAVVKAKMQKAVVVLGSATSTSADLTPSWSVPTVAIISDAPIALSP
;
A
#
# COMPACT_ATOMS: atom_id res chain seq x y z
N MET A 1 -12.93 20.74 29.99
CA MET A 1 -11.94 21.83 29.93
C MET A 1 -11.83 22.28 28.49
N THR A 2 -12.34 23.47 28.19
CA THR A 2 -12.20 24.12 26.89
C THR A 2 -10.75 24.54 26.71
N SER A 3 -9.96 23.71 26.03
CA SER A 3 -8.59 24.04 25.66
C SER A 3 -8.60 25.09 24.54
N SER A 4 -8.93 26.35 24.85
CA SER A 4 -8.71 27.44 23.91
C SER A 4 -7.22 27.76 23.90
N CYS A 5 -6.51 27.23 22.91
CA CYS A 5 -5.13 27.62 22.65
C CYS A 5 -5.18 29.01 21.98
N ALA A 6 -5.06 30.07 22.78
CA ALA A 6 -4.95 31.44 22.28
C ALA A 6 -3.53 31.64 21.73
N LEU A 7 -3.26 31.04 20.58
CA LEU A 7 -2.03 31.26 19.84
C LEU A 7 -2.21 32.54 19.01
N GLU A 8 -1.70 33.68 19.49
CA GLU A 8 -1.76 34.97 18.78
C GLU A 8 -0.90 34.97 17.50
N GLN A 9 -0.01 33.98 17.33
CA GLN A 9 0.95 33.86 16.22
C GLN A 9 0.82 32.54 15.45
N VAL A 10 -0.40 32.12 15.11
CA VAL A 10 -0.60 30.96 14.24
C VAL A 10 -0.38 31.36 12.79
N LYS A 11 0.53 30.68 12.08
CA LYS A 11 0.65 30.81 10.63
C LYS A 11 -0.56 30.16 9.95
N PRO A 12 -1.15 30.78 8.91
CA PRO A 12 -2.26 30.17 8.18
C PRO A 12 -1.82 28.87 7.49
N ILE A 13 -2.76 27.95 7.32
CA ILE A 13 -2.57 26.78 6.45
C ILE A 13 -2.46 27.29 5.01
N THR A 14 -1.34 26.99 4.35
CA THR A 14 -1.07 27.45 2.98
C THR A 14 -1.96 26.76 1.95
N GLU A 15 -2.17 25.45 2.11
CA GLU A 15 -2.85 24.59 1.14
C GLU A 15 -3.34 23.31 1.82
N ILE A 16 -4.45 22.76 1.33
CA ILE A 16 -4.94 21.43 1.66
C ILE A 16 -4.52 20.50 0.52
N LEU A 17 -3.75 19.45 0.84
CA LEU A 17 -3.13 18.58 -0.18
C LEU A 17 -4.03 17.44 -0.67
N ASP A 18 -5.02 17.05 0.13
CA ASP A 18 -5.88 15.90 -0.11
C ASP A 18 -7.35 16.29 0.06
N ASP A 19 -8.20 15.90 -0.90
CA ASP A 19 -9.65 16.14 -0.84
C ASP A 19 -10.37 15.16 0.11
N GLU A 20 -9.75 14.01 0.38
CA GLU A 20 -10.24 12.95 1.26
C GLU A 20 -9.24 12.72 2.40
N PRO A 21 -9.69 12.48 3.66
CA PRO A 21 -8.77 12.20 4.75
C PRO A 21 -8.04 10.87 4.52
N LEU A 22 -6.72 10.88 4.72
CA LEU A 22 -5.88 9.66 4.59
C LEU A 22 -6.14 8.61 5.67
N PHE A 23 -6.73 9.03 6.79
CA PHE A 23 -6.98 8.25 7.99
C PHE A 23 -8.34 8.58 8.59
N ASP A 24 -9.00 7.61 9.18
CA ASP A 24 -10.15 7.88 10.04
C ASP A 24 -9.75 7.98 11.52
N ASP A 25 -10.75 8.17 12.39
CA ASP A 25 -10.56 8.27 13.82
C ASP A 25 -9.96 7.01 14.45
N GLU A 26 -10.26 5.82 13.91
CA GLU A 26 -9.74 4.55 14.42
C GLU A 26 -8.27 4.36 14.07
N ASP A 27 -7.91 4.69 12.82
CA ASP A 27 -6.54 4.75 12.34
C ASP A 27 -5.70 5.71 13.22
N LEU A 28 -6.19 6.94 13.44
CA LEU A 28 -5.48 7.95 14.24
C LEU A 28 -5.32 7.54 15.72
N ARG A 29 -6.31 6.86 16.31
CA ARG A 29 -6.19 6.30 17.67
C ARG A 29 -5.08 5.25 17.73
N PHE A 30 -5.01 4.37 16.74
CA PHE A 30 -3.97 3.35 16.66
C PHE A 30 -2.57 3.97 16.51
N PHE A 31 -2.39 4.94 15.59
CA PHE A 31 -1.11 5.61 15.40
C PHE A 31 -0.69 6.47 16.60
N SER A 32 -1.65 7.11 17.28
CA SER A 32 -1.40 7.83 18.54
C SER A 32 -0.93 6.89 19.64
N TRP A 33 -1.53 5.69 19.73
CA TRP A 33 -1.09 4.67 20.67
C TRP A 33 0.34 4.20 20.37
N ILE A 34 0.64 3.90 19.09
CA ILE A 34 1.99 3.51 18.66
C ILE A 34 3.01 4.60 19.01
N SER A 35 2.70 5.86 18.67
CA SER A 35 3.55 7.02 18.96
C SER A 35 3.89 7.12 20.46
N ARG A 36 2.91 6.93 21.34
CA ARG A 36 3.11 6.95 22.79
C ARG A 36 3.90 5.75 23.29
N TYR A 37 3.55 4.55 22.83
CA TYR A 37 4.21 3.31 23.24
C TYR A 37 5.68 3.28 22.82
N CYS A 38 5.97 3.68 21.58
CA CYS A 38 7.31 3.74 21.02
C CYS A 38 8.10 5.01 21.41
N ILE A 39 7.47 5.94 22.15
CA ILE A 39 8.05 7.25 22.51
C ILE A 39 8.62 7.96 21.27
N TYR A 40 7.79 8.02 20.22
CA TYR A 40 8.16 8.58 18.92
C TYR A 40 7.17 9.65 18.50
N PRO A 41 7.59 10.85 18.03
CA PRO A 41 6.67 11.94 17.72
C PRO A 41 5.61 11.55 16.69
N LEU A 42 4.33 11.81 16.98
CA LEU A 42 3.19 11.40 16.13
C LEU A 42 3.36 11.80 14.67
N GLY A 43 3.80 13.04 14.38
CA GLY A 43 4.03 13.48 13.01
C GLY A 43 5.08 12.63 12.27
N LYS A 44 6.15 12.21 12.96
CA LYS A 44 7.15 11.30 12.39
C LYS A 44 6.61 9.85 12.31
N THR A 45 5.82 9.41 13.29
CA THR A 45 5.13 8.11 13.25
C THR A 45 4.28 8.02 11.98
N LEU A 46 3.44 9.02 11.72
CA LEU A 46 2.60 9.05 10.52
C LEU A 46 3.47 9.05 9.24
N ALA A 47 4.52 9.86 9.19
CA ALA A 47 5.42 9.92 8.02
C ALA A 47 6.12 8.57 7.72
N GLU A 48 6.47 7.78 8.74
CA GLU A 48 7.10 6.47 8.55
C GLU A 48 6.10 5.36 8.21
N LEU A 49 4.85 5.46 8.67
CA LEU A 49 3.82 4.42 8.48
C LEU A 49 3.02 4.59 7.19
N ILE A 50 2.93 5.81 6.64
CA ILE A 50 2.25 6.07 5.35
C ILE A 50 3.17 5.66 4.19
N PRO A 51 2.65 4.98 3.15
CA PRO A 51 3.41 4.79 1.92
C PRO A 51 3.78 6.16 1.31
N THR A 52 5.06 6.51 1.35
CA THR A 52 5.58 7.81 0.88
C THR A 52 5.20 8.06 -0.59
N GLY A 53 4.14 8.84 -0.78
CA GLY A 53 3.64 9.34 -2.05
C GLY A 53 2.94 10.69 -1.91
N SER A 54 2.39 10.96 -0.73
CA SER A 54 1.69 12.20 -0.37
C SER A 54 2.62 13.37 -0.05
N GLU A 55 3.90 13.14 0.26
CA GLU A 55 4.82 14.23 0.63
C GLU A 55 5.24 15.07 -0.58
N LYS A 56 4.77 16.32 -0.63
CA LYS A 56 5.50 17.39 -1.33
C LYS A 56 6.87 17.49 -0.66
N LYS A 57 7.91 17.02 -1.35
CA LYS A 57 9.28 17.27 -0.92
C LYS A 57 9.74 18.54 -1.59
N ASP A 58 9.85 19.59 -0.78
CA ASP A 58 10.64 20.75 -1.15
C ASP A 58 12.08 20.27 -1.27
N TYR A 59 12.68 20.57 -2.42
CA TYR A 59 14.10 20.39 -2.61
C TYR A 59 14.69 21.72 -3.05
N LEU A 60 15.87 22.00 -2.52
CA LEU A 60 16.65 23.15 -2.91
C LEU A 60 17.21 22.87 -4.31
N TRP A 61 16.87 23.74 -5.25
CA TRP A 61 17.39 23.72 -6.61
C TRP A 61 18.37 24.87 -6.77
N VAL A 62 19.57 24.55 -7.25
CA VAL A 62 20.67 25.51 -7.38
C VAL A 62 20.78 25.88 -8.85
N LEU A 63 20.67 27.18 -9.15
CA LEU A 63 20.82 27.74 -10.50
C LEU A 63 22.15 28.50 -10.60
N PRO A 64 22.93 28.30 -11.68
CA PRO A 64 24.11 29.11 -11.92
C PRO A 64 23.71 30.56 -12.22
N LEU A 65 24.47 31.51 -11.67
CA LEU A 65 24.41 32.91 -12.09
C LEU A 65 25.72 33.29 -12.81
N PRO A 66 25.73 34.36 -13.62
CA PRO A 66 26.96 34.87 -14.22
C PRO A 66 27.95 35.27 -13.12
N VAL A 67 29.16 34.72 -13.16
CA VAL A 67 30.24 35.09 -12.25
C VAL A 67 30.96 36.32 -12.82
N PRO A 68 31.09 37.43 -12.06
CA PRO A 68 31.84 38.60 -12.49
C PRO A 68 33.31 38.24 -12.80
N ALA A 69 33.84 38.78 -13.90
CA ALA A 69 35.23 38.56 -14.28
C ALA A 69 36.19 39.15 -13.23
N GLY A 70 37.19 38.37 -12.80
CA GLY A 70 38.23 38.81 -11.84
C GLY A 70 37.90 38.58 -10.36
N LEU A 71 36.82 37.87 -10.04
CA LEU A 71 36.45 37.56 -8.66
C LEU A 71 37.33 36.42 -8.12
N ALA A 72 38.04 36.68 -7.01
CA ALA A 72 38.91 35.69 -6.38
C ALA A 72 38.07 34.61 -5.67
N LEU A 73 38.02 33.42 -6.25
CA LEU A 73 37.32 32.26 -5.71
C LEU A 73 38.33 31.26 -5.14
N SER A 74 37.93 30.55 -4.09
CA SER A 74 38.70 29.39 -3.63
C SER A 74 38.58 28.23 -4.62
N LYS A 75 39.58 27.35 -4.66
CA LYS A 75 39.56 26.14 -5.52
C LYS A 75 38.29 25.29 -5.35
N SER A 76 37.72 25.27 -4.14
CA SER A 76 36.48 24.53 -3.86
C SER A 76 35.23 25.24 -4.39
N GLN A 77 35.22 26.59 -4.39
CA GLN A 77 34.15 27.38 -5.00
C GLN A 77 34.20 27.29 -6.53
N GLU A 78 35.39 27.38 -7.14
CA GLU A 78 35.58 27.20 -8.59
C GLU A 78 35.09 25.83 -9.04
N LYS A 79 35.56 24.74 -8.39
CA LYS A 79 35.12 23.37 -8.73
C LYS A 79 33.60 23.20 -8.66
N LEU A 80 32.94 23.84 -7.69
CA LEU A 80 31.49 23.76 -7.53
C LEU A 80 30.76 24.57 -8.60
N LEU A 81 31.22 25.78 -8.89
CA LEU A 81 30.65 26.65 -9.94
C LEU A 81 30.86 26.06 -11.32
N ASP A 82 32.05 25.54 -11.64
CA ASP A 82 32.34 24.85 -12.90
C ASP A 82 31.40 23.65 -13.11
N PHE A 83 31.21 22.85 -12.06
CA PHE A 83 30.26 21.75 -12.10
C PHE A 83 28.84 22.28 -12.30
N LEU A 84 28.42 23.32 -11.60
CA LEU A 84 27.09 23.92 -11.73
C LEU A 84 26.86 24.54 -13.12
N HIS A 85 27.89 25.12 -13.75
CA HIS A 85 27.81 25.69 -15.11
C HIS A 85 27.59 24.61 -16.18
N SER A 86 27.97 23.36 -15.94
CA SER A 86 27.58 22.24 -16.80
C SER A 86 26.07 21.92 -16.75
N TRP A 87 25.34 22.50 -15.79
CA TRP A 87 23.89 22.37 -15.60
C TRP A 87 23.20 23.74 -15.69
N PRO A 88 23.06 24.33 -16.89
CA PRO A 88 22.47 25.67 -17.06
C PRO A 88 21.00 25.79 -16.60
N GLN A 89 20.28 24.66 -16.53
CA GLN A 89 18.90 24.59 -15.99
C GLN A 89 18.86 24.40 -14.46
N GLY A 90 20.02 24.37 -13.81
CA GLY A 90 20.21 24.06 -12.41
C GLY A 90 20.13 22.58 -12.08
N ILE A 91 20.41 22.26 -10.82
CA ILE A 91 20.46 20.91 -10.29
C ILE A 91 19.99 20.88 -8.83
N ALA A 92 19.46 19.75 -8.37
CA ALA A 92 19.11 19.58 -6.96
C ALA A 92 20.35 19.64 -6.07
N LEU A 93 20.27 20.35 -4.94
CA LEU A 93 21.37 20.50 -3.98
C LEU A 93 21.94 19.14 -3.55
N ALA A 94 21.08 18.15 -3.27
CA ALA A 94 21.52 16.82 -2.89
C ALA A 94 22.36 16.12 -3.98
N GLN A 95 22.02 16.32 -5.26
CA GLN A 95 22.80 15.79 -6.39
C GLN A 95 24.10 16.57 -6.59
N LEU A 96 24.06 17.90 -6.41
CA LEU A 96 25.26 18.75 -6.45
C LEU A 96 26.28 18.33 -5.39
N VAL A 97 25.83 18.15 -4.14
CA VAL A 97 26.69 17.69 -3.03
C VAL A 97 27.26 16.30 -3.32
N LYS A 98 26.42 15.38 -3.82
CA LYS A 98 26.84 14.01 -4.14
C LYS A 98 27.86 13.94 -5.28
N ASN A 99 27.70 14.77 -6.31
CA ASN A 99 28.51 14.69 -7.52
C ASN A 99 29.78 15.56 -7.47
N THR A 100 29.86 16.54 -6.57
CA THR A 100 31.07 17.38 -6.41
C THR A 100 32.13 16.77 -5.49
N GLU A 101 31.76 15.74 -4.71
CA GLU A 101 32.58 15.05 -3.69
C GLU A 101 33.18 16.00 -2.63
N LEU A 102 32.64 17.20 -2.49
CA LEU A 102 33.11 18.21 -1.54
C LEU A 102 32.40 18.03 -0.19
N LYS A 103 33.18 17.76 0.88
CA LYS A 103 32.64 17.58 2.25
C LYS A 103 31.84 18.79 2.75
N ASN A 104 32.18 19.99 2.29
CA ASN A 104 31.56 21.25 2.71
C ASN A 104 30.69 21.90 1.61
N ALA A 105 30.24 21.11 0.63
CA ALA A 105 29.49 21.61 -0.53
C ALA A 105 28.26 22.46 -0.12
N ALA A 106 27.48 22.01 0.86
CA ALA A 106 26.28 22.74 1.30
C ALA A 106 26.60 24.15 1.84
N THR A 107 27.66 24.28 2.64
CA THR A 107 28.12 25.56 3.19
C THR A 107 28.63 26.48 2.09
N ILE A 108 29.37 25.93 1.12
CA ILE A 108 29.87 26.68 -0.03
C ILE A 108 28.69 27.21 -0.88
N VAL A 109 27.69 26.38 -1.14
CA VAL A 109 26.48 26.77 -1.88
C VAL A 109 25.75 27.91 -1.19
N HIS A 110 25.57 27.82 0.14
CA HIS A 110 24.93 28.89 0.90
C HIS A 110 25.74 30.20 0.86
N GLY A 111 27.06 30.14 0.99
CA GLY A 111 27.93 31.31 0.88
C GLY A 111 27.90 31.97 -0.51
N LEU A 112 27.93 31.16 -1.57
CA LEU A 112 27.83 31.63 -2.96
C LEU A 112 26.44 32.21 -3.27
N HIS A 113 25.38 31.69 -2.63
CA HIS A 113 24.04 32.26 -2.74
C HIS A 113 23.95 33.67 -2.15
N LEU A 114 24.48 33.86 -0.93
CA LEU A 114 24.56 35.17 -0.28
C LEU A 114 25.42 36.16 -1.06
N ALA A 115 26.48 35.68 -1.73
CA ALA A 115 27.34 36.49 -2.59
C ALA A 115 26.71 36.81 -3.97
N GLY A 116 25.51 36.29 -4.27
CA GLY A 116 24.83 36.51 -5.56
C GLY A 116 25.48 35.79 -6.76
N LEU A 117 26.32 34.78 -6.51
CA LEU A 117 27.02 34.01 -7.54
C LEU A 117 26.25 32.75 -7.98
N LEU A 118 25.22 32.38 -7.23
CA LEU A 118 24.24 31.38 -7.61
C LEU A 118 22.89 31.71 -6.96
N GLN A 119 21.82 31.09 -7.45
CA GLN A 119 20.50 31.23 -6.87
C GLN A 119 20.03 29.89 -6.30
N ILE A 120 19.58 29.89 -5.04
CA ILE A 120 18.87 28.77 -4.45
C ILE A 120 17.38 29.07 -4.59
N VAL A 121 16.65 28.19 -5.25
CA VAL A 121 15.19 28.26 -5.35
C VAL A 121 14.60 27.01 -4.74
N GLU A 122 13.57 27.18 -3.91
CA GLU A 122 12.76 26.06 -3.46
C GLU A 122 11.90 25.60 -4.64
N ARG A 123 12.09 24.34 -5.05
CA ARG A 123 11.21 23.69 -6.02
C ARG A 123 10.46 22.57 -5.34
N GLN A 124 9.17 22.52 -5.62
CA GLN A 124 8.31 21.46 -5.13
C GLN A 124 8.41 20.27 -6.07
N LYS A 125 8.70 19.09 -5.52
CA LYS A 125 8.39 17.86 -6.26
C LYS A 125 6.88 17.73 -6.26
N LYS A 126 6.28 17.59 -7.46
CA LYS A 126 4.85 17.26 -7.53
C LYS A 126 4.61 16.02 -6.66
N PRO A 127 3.57 16.01 -5.81
CA PRO A 127 3.21 14.81 -5.06
C PRO A 127 3.01 13.66 -6.06
N LEU A 128 3.03 12.41 -5.58
CA LEU A 128 2.59 11.27 -6.40
C LEU A 128 1.09 11.46 -6.68
N ALA A 129 0.81 12.27 -7.70
CA ALA A 129 -0.53 12.57 -8.15
C ALA A 129 -1.14 11.29 -8.69
N VAL A 130 -2.43 11.14 -8.41
CA VAL A 130 -3.27 10.12 -9.01
C VAL A 130 -3.05 10.19 -10.52
N ARG A 131 -2.49 9.12 -11.11
CA ARG A 131 -2.29 9.10 -12.56
C ARG A 131 -3.67 8.97 -13.15
N THR A 132 -4.09 9.91 -13.98
CA THR A 132 -5.33 9.75 -14.75
C THR A 132 -5.00 9.08 -16.07
N GLN A 133 -5.82 8.13 -16.50
CA GLN A 133 -5.83 7.64 -17.87
C GLN A 133 -7.15 8.01 -18.55
N LYS A 134 -7.10 8.03 -19.87
CA LYS A 134 -8.29 8.22 -20.70
C LYS A 134 -9.08 6.92 -20.66
N ILE A 135 -10.23 6.95 -20.02
CA ILE A 135 -11.18 5.84 -20.07
C ILE A 135 -12.29 6.15 -21.05
N ILE A 136 -12.75 5.10 -21.70
CA ILE A 136 -13.86 5.14 -22.62
C ILE A 136 -15.12 4.75 -21.85
N ARG A 137 -16.12 5.62 -21.90
CA ARG A 137 -17.44 5.43 -21.28
C ARG A 137 -18.50 5.34 -22.36
N LEU A 138 -19.59 4.64 -22.05
CA LEU A 138 -20.81 4.78 -22.82
C LEU A 138 -21.47 6.11 -22.46
N GLU A 139 -21.93 6.82 -23.48
CA GLU A 139 -22.75 8.00 -23.23
C GLU A 139 -24.10 7.58 -22.64
N THR A 140 -24.57 8.34 -21.66
CA THR A 140 -25.82 8.07 -20.93
C THR A 140 -27.07 8.31 -21.79
N ILE A 141 -26.93 9.14 -22.82
CA ILE A 141 -28.00 9.52 -23.75
C ILE A 141 -27.52 9.16 -25.15
N LEU A 142 -28.07 8.09 -25.72
CA LEU A 142 -27.78 7.68 -27.07
C LEU A 142 -28.73 8.42 -28.04
N PRO A 143 -28.24 9.01 -29.13
CA PRO A 143 -29.09 9.53 -30.21
C PRO A 143 -30.07 8.46 -30.74
N ASP A 144 -31.35 8.81 -30.92
CA ASP A 144 -32.42 7.86 -31.28
C ASP A 144 -32.26 7.22 -32.69
N ASP A 145 -31.54 7.87 -33.61
CA ASP A 145 -31.34 7.42 -35.01
C ASP A 145 -29.98 6.73 -35.27
N LEU A 146 -29.45 6.02 -34.28
CA LEU A 146 -28.11 5.43 -34.36
C LEU A 146 -28.09 4.10 -35.12
N GLN A 147 -27.80 4.15 -36.41
CA GLN A 147 -27.42 2.94 -37.15
C GLN A 147 -26.01 2.51 -36.76
N MET A 148 -25.92 1.37 -36.07
CA MET A 148 -24.67 0.72 -35.71
C MET A 148 -24.46 -0.54 -36.54
N THR A 149 -23.20 -0.81 -36.84
CA THR A 149 -22.81 -2.12 -37.41
C THR A 149 -22.77 -3.17 -36.31
N ALA A 150 -22.91 -4.45 -36.65
CA ALA A 150 -22.82 -5.55 -35.66
C ALA A 150 -21.53 -5.52 -34.82
N ARG A 151 -20.41 -5.04 -35.37
CA ARG A 151 -19.15 -4.85 -34.63
C ARG A 151 -19.17 -3.66 -33.68
N GLN A 152 -19.93 -2.62 -33.98
CA GLN A 152 -20.12 -1.46 -33.12
C GLN A 152 -21.06 -1.79 -31.96
N GLU A 153 -22.15 -2.52 -32.23
CA GLU A 153 -23.06 -3.04 -31.20
C GLU A 153 -22.34 -3.97 -30.23
N ALA A 154 -21.51 -4.88 -30.73
CA ALA A 154 -20.71 -5.77 -29.88
C ALA A 154 -19.79 -5.00 -28.90
N VAL A 155 -19.20 -3.88 -29.33
CA VAL A 155 -18.37 -3.03 -28.45
C VAL A 155 -19.24 -2.30 -27.42
N VAL A 156 -20.41 -1.81 -27.82
CA VAL A 156 -21.36 -1.15 -26.91
C VAL A 156 -21.89 -2.12 -25.86
N ASP A 157 -22.33 -3.31 -26.27
CA ASP A 157 -22.84 -4.31 -25.34
C ASP A 157 -21.74 -4.86 -24.42
N PHE A 158 -20.51 -4.97 -24.93
CA PHE A 158 -19.36 -5.30 -24.10
C PHE A 158 -19.11 -4.25 -23.01
N LEU A 159 -19.17 -2.95 -23.34
CA LEU A 159 -19.03 -1.86 -22.38
C LEU A 159 -20.23 -1.73 -21.43
N LYS A 160 -21.45 -2.07 -21.85
CA LYS A 160 -22.63 -2.13 -20.96
C LYS A 160 -22.42 -3.17 -19.86
N ASN A 161 -21.86 -4.31 -20.21
CA ASN A 161 -21.62 -5.42 -19.28
C ASN A 161 -20.36 -5.23 -18.43
N SER A 162 -19.29 -4.67 -19.01
CA SER A 162 -17.97 -4.59 -18.38
C SER A 162 -17.71 -3.24 -17.69
N GLY A 163 -18.49 -2.22 -18.03
CA GLY A 163 -18.31 -0.85 -17.56
C GLY A 163 -17.16 -0.10 -18.25
N PRO A 164 -16.86 1.12 -17.78
CA PRO A 164 -15.82 1.97 -18.37
C PRO A 164 -14.41 1.38 -18.23
N MET A 165 -13.58 1.50 -19.27
CA MET A 165 -12.21 0.95 -19.27
C MET A 165 -11.23 1.73 -20.13
N ASP A 166 -9.95 1.38 -20.05
CA ASP A 166 -8.89 1.97 -20.87
C ASP A 166 -9.08 1.64 -22.37
N LEU A 167 -8.59 2.53 -23.24
CA LEU A 167 -8.68 2.35 -24.69
C LEU A 167 -7.95 1.09 -25.17
N HIS A 168 -6.77 0.79 -24.62
CA HIS A 168 -5.98 -0.38 -25.00
C HIS A 168 -6.67 -1.67 -24.53
N ASP A 169 -7.19 -1.69 -23.30
CA ASP A 169 -7.92 -2.84 -22.75
C ASP A 169 -9.21 -3.09 -23.53
N LEU A 170 -9.94 -2.04 -23.92
CA LEU A 170 -11.14 -2.16 -24.74
C LEU A 170 -10.84 -2.80 -26.10
N ILE A 171 -9.75 -2.37 -26.76
CA ILE A 171 -9.31 -2.95 -28.05
C ILE A 171 -9.02 -4.44 -27.89
N ALA A 172 -8.26 -4.80 -26.85
CA ALA A 172 -7.85 -6.18 -26.59
C ALA A 172 -9.04 -7.09 -26.21
N SER A 173 -9.87 -6.67 -25.24
CA SER A 173 -10.94 -7.49 -24.69
C SER A 173 -12.16 -7.56 -25.61
N ALA A 174 -12.55 -6.46 -26.26
CA ALA A 174 -13.64 -6.47 -27.24
C ALA A 174 -13.20 -6.97 -28.63
N LYS A 175 -11.92 -7.39 -28.78
CA LYS A 175 -11.32 -7.85 -30.04
C LYS A 175 -11.63 -6.91 -31.22
N THR A 176 -11.55 -5.61 -30.96
CA THR A 176 -11.96 -4.56 -31.90
C THR A 176 -10.75 -3.75 -32.37
N SER A 177 -10.96 -2.76 -33.22
CA SER A 177 -9.90 -1.88 -33.70
C SER A 177 -10.09 -0.44 -33.21
N SER A 178 -8.99 0.30 -33.11
CA SER A 178 -9.00 1.73 -32.76
C SER A 178 -9.89 2.56 -33.69
N ALA A 179 -10.03 2.16 -34.95
CA ALA A 179 -10.91 2.81 -35.93
C ALA A 179 -12.41 2.67 -35.60
N ILE A 180 -12.84 1.52 -35.06
CA ILE A 180 -14.24 1.31 -34.66
C ILE A 180 -14.56 2.16 -33.43
N ILE A 181 -13.64 2.20 -32.46
CA ILE A 181 -13.77 3.04 -31.27
C ILE A 181 -13.81 4.51 -31.64
N LYS A 182 -12.93 4.97 -32.54
CA LYS A 182 -12.92 6.36 -33.02
C LYS A 182 -14.24 6.75 -33.67
N LYS A 183 -14.81 5.88 -34.52
CA LYS A 183 -16.13 6.11 -35.13
C LYS A 183 -17.25 6.18 -34.08
N LEU A 184 -17.18 5.38 -33.02
CA LEU A 184 -18.17 5.41 -31.94
C LEU A 184 -18.06 6.68 -31.08
N LEU A 185 -16.85 7.20 -30.88
CA LEU A 185 -16.61 8.51 -30.27
C LEU A 185 -17.14 9.66 -31.14
N GLU A 186 -16.88 9.62 -32.45
CA GLU A 186 -17.39 10.62 -33.42
C GLU A 186 -18.92 10.62 -33.51
N LYS A 187 -19.55 9.44 -33.36
CA LYS A 187 -21.01 9.28 -33.32
C LYS A 187 -21.64 9.69 -31.97
N GLY A 188 -20.85 10.09 -30.98
CA GLY A 188 -21.36 10.45 -29.65
C GLY A 188 -21.88 9.27 -28.83
N VAL A 189 -21.61 8.03 -29.24
CA VAL A 189 -22.00 6.81 -28.51
C VAL A 189 -21.07 6.56 -27.33
N LEU A 190 -19.80 6.94 -27.49
CA LEU A 190 -18.77 6.83 -26.48
C LEU A 190 -18.26 8.21 -26.10
N THR A 191 -17.85 8.38 -24.84
CA THR A 191 -17.12 9.55 -24.37
C THR A 191 -15.77 9.19 -23.80
N ILE A 192 -14.81 10.11 -23.96
CA ILE A 192 -13.51 10.02 -23.30
C ILE A 192 -13.60 10.80 -21.99
N GLY A 193 -13.57 10.08 -20.89
CA GLY A 193 -13.39 10.66 -19.56
C GLY A 193 -11.95 10.51 -19.09
N ASN A 194 -11.55 11.35 -18.13
CA ASN A 194 -10.38 11.05 -17.32
C ASN A 194 -10.86 10.22 -16.12
N ALA A 195 -10.25 9.06 -15.90
CA ALA A 195 -10.39 8.35 -14.63
C ALA A 195 -9.03 8.01 -14.05
N GLU A 196 -9.03 7.81 -12.74
CA GLU A 196 -7.86 7.36 -12.02
C GLU A 196 -7.37 6.02 -12.59
N PHE A 197 -6.12 6.00 -13.06
CA PHE A 197 -5.37 4.80 -13.35
C PHE A 197 -4.73 4.29 -12.07
N ILE A 198 -5.30 3.21 -11.54
CA ILE A 198 -4.75 2.49 -10.40
C ILE A 198 -3.64 1.57 -10.91
N ARG A 199 -2.40 1.84 -10.51
CA ARG A 199 -1.29 0.94 -10.81
C ARG A 199 -1.48 -0.34 -9.98
N LYS A 200 -1.55 -1.49 -10.63
CA LYS A 200 -1.67 -2.79 -9.94
C LYS A 200 -0.29 -3.44 -9.81
N ALA A 201 -0.03 -4.08 -8.67
CA ALA A 201 0.98 -5.12 -8.61
C ALA A 201 0.41 -6.32 -9.37
N SER A 202 1.10 -6.81 -10.40
CA SER A 202 0.64 -7.98 -11.14
C SER A 202 0.70 -9.20 -10.21
N LEU A 203 -0.46 -9.73 -9.82
CA LEU A 203 -0.56 -11.00 -9.09
C LEU A 203 -0.44 -12.21 -10.02
N THR A 204 -0.39 -11.95 -11.34
CA THR A 204 -0.14 -12.94 -12.38
C THR A 204 1.28 -13.49 -12.28
N SER A 205 1.47 -14.49 -11.44
CA SER A 205 2.49 -15.50 -11.74
C SER A 205 2.04 -16.25 -12.98
N SER A 206 2.94 -16.59 -13.90
CA SER A 206 2.69 -17.40 -15.11
C SER A 206 2.22 -18.84 -14.80
N ILE A 207 1.83 -19.11 -13.55
CA ILE A 207 1.41 -20.38 -12.99
C ILE A 207 -0.10 -20.27 -12.73
N SER A 208 -0.89 -20.17 -13.80
CA SER A 208 -2.33 -20.39 -13.72
C SER A 208 -2.56 -21.88 -13.48
N ARG A 209 -2.57 -22.31 -12.22
CA ARG A 209 -3.17 -23.60 -11.86
C ARG A 209 -4.63 -23.36 -11.51
N ALA A 210 -5.49 -24.24 -12.03
CA ALA A 210 -6.89 -24.32 -11.62
C ALA A 210 -6.98 -24.37 -10.08
N PRO A 211 -8.03 -23.81 -9.46
CA PRO A 211 -8.21 -23.85 -8.01
C PRO A 211 -8.20 -25.30 -7.55
N VAL A 212 -7.15 -25.70 -6.83
CA VAL A 212 -7.10 -27.01 -6.18
C VAL A 212 -8.04 -26.93 -4.99
N ASN A 213 -9.12 -27.71 -5.02
CA ASN A 213 -10.02 -27.82 -3.89
C ASN A 213 -9.36 -28.67 -2.80
N ILE A 214 -8.66 -28.02 -1.87
CA ILE A 214 -7.97 -28.70 -0.78
C ILE A 214 -8.98 -29.02 0.32
N ILE A 215 -9.13 -30.30 0.65
CA ILE A 215 -9.98 -30.78 1.75
C ILE A 215 -9.16 -30.70 3.04
N LEU A 216 -9.74 -30.08 4.08
CA LEU A 216 -9.12 -30.00 5.40
C LEU A 216 -9.24 -31.36 6.10
N ASN A 217 -8.21 -31.74 6.88
CA ASN A 217 -8.31 -32.88 7.79
C ASN A 217 -9.11 -32.50 9.06
N ASP A 218 -9.47 -33.51 9.88
CA ASP A 218 -10.28 -33.32 11.09
C ASP A 218 -9.69 -32.29 12.07
N GLU A 219 -8.36 -32.22 12.20
CA GLU A 219 -7.71 -31.27 13.11
C GLU A 219 -7.78 -29.83 12.57
N GLN A 220 -7.51 -29.65 11.27
CA GLN A 220 -7.64 -28.37 10.59
C GLN A 220 -9.09 -27.88 10.59
N GLU A 221 -10.07 -28.78 10.42
CA GLU A 221 -11.49 -28.44 10.47
C GLU A 221 -11.93 -28.03 11.87
N LYS A 222 -11.45 -28.72 12.91
CA LYS A 222 -11.66 -28.30 14.31
C LYS A 222 -11.06 -26.91 14.57
N ALA A 223 -9.82 -26.67 14.15
CA ALA A 223 -9.16 -25.39 14.32
C ALA A 223 -9.89 -24.25 13.58
N LEU A 224 -10.30 -24.51 12.33
CA LEU A 224 -11.12 -23.57 11.56
C LEU A 224 -12.45 -23.30 12.27
N THR A 225 -13.15 -24.33 12.71
CA THR A 225 -14.44 -24.21 13.41
C THR A 225 -14.32 -23.32 14.64
N GLU A 226 -13.25 -23.46 15.41
CA GLU A 226 -12.98 -22.60 16.57
C GLU A 226 -12.74 -21.14 16.15
N ILE A 227 -11.90 -20.89 15.13
CA ILE A 227 -11.68 -19.52 14.62
C ILE A 227 -13.02 -18.91 14.16
N LEU A 228 -13.83 -19.67 13.41
CA LEU A 228 -15.14 -19.23 12.92
C LEU A 228 -16.12 -18.96 14.07
N SER A 229 -16.06 -19.74 15.15
CA SER A 229 -16.91 -19.52 16.32
C SER A 229 -16.64 -18.16 16.98
N ARG A 230 -15.35 -17.76 17.06
CA ARG A 230 -14.91 -16.48 17.61
C ARG A 230 -15.17 -15.30 16.68
N LEU A 231 -15.12 -15.50 15.38
CA LEU A 231 -15.46 -14.44 14.40
C LEU A 231 -16.92 -13.98 14.53
N ARG A 232 -17.82 -14.84 15.01
CA ARG A 232 -19.25 -14.50 15.22
C ARG A 232 -19.51 -13.62 16.43
N SER A 233 -18.62 -13.56 17.42
CA SER A 233 -18.86 -12.83 18.66
C SER A 233 -18.53 -11.33 18.59
N GLU A 234 -17.98 -10.85 17.46
CA GLU A 234 -17.57 -9.46 17.24
C GLU A 234 -16.75 -8.86 18.40
N SER A 235 -15.91 -9.71 19.00
CA SER A 235 -15.10 -9.38 20.17
C SER A 235 -13.64 -9.72 19.90
N PHE A 236 -12.75 -8.92 20.47
CA PHE A 236 -11.33 -9.23 20.45
C PHE A 236 -11.06 -10.64 20.99
N CYS A 237 -10.41 -11.47 20.17
CA CYS A 237 -10.03 -12.82 20.55
C CYS A 237 -8.67 -13.17 19.93
N PRO A 238 -7.62 -13.30 20.76
CA PRO A 238 -6.34 -13.81 20.30
C PRO A 238 -6.33 -15.34 20.32
N ILE A 239 -5.81 -15.94 19.24
CA ILE A 239 -5.73 -17.38 19.02
C ILE A 239 -4.29 -17.70 18.62
N LEU A 240 -3.69 -18.73 19.22
CA LEU A 240 -2.42 -19.29 18.78
C LEU A 240 -2.70 -20.53 17.96
N LEU A 241 -2.37 -20.54 16.68
CA LEU A 241 -2.44 -21.71 15.82
C LEU A 241 -1.05 -22.35 15.75
N HIS A 242 -0.84 -23.35 16.61
CA HIS A 242 0.40 -24.11 16.62
C HIS A 242 0.31 -25.31 15.68
N GLY A 243 1.33 -25.52 14.85
CA GLY A 243 1.45 -26.73 14.02
C GLY A 243 2.77 -26.73 13.23
N VAL A 244 3.44 -27.87 13.14
CA VAL A 244 4.75 -27.99 12.46
C VAL A 244 4.68 -27.57 10.99
N THR A 245 5.83 -27.25 10.39
CA THR A 245 5.90 -26.92 8.96
C THR A 245 5.32 -28.06 8.12
N GLY A 246 4.44 -27.74 7.17
CA GLY A 246 3.76 -28.73 6.33
C GLY A 246 2.45 -29.30 6.89
N SER A 247 2.08 -28.98 8.14
CA SER A 247 0.78 -29.34 8.75
C SER A 247 -0.44 -28.64 8.10
N GLY A 248 -0.21 -27.72 7.16
CA GLY A 248 -1.28 -27.05 6.41
C GLY A 248 -1.94 -25.86 7.12
N LYS A 249 -1.27 -25.21 8.09
CA LYS A 249 -1.75 -23.98 8.75
C LYS A 249 -2.27 -22.93 7.75
N THR A 250 -1.56 -22.75 6.63
CA THR A 250 -1.94 -21.84 5.55
C THR A 250 -3.35 -22.10 5.04
N GLU A 251 -3.80 -23.35 4.91
CA GLU A 251 -5.15 -23.64 4.43
C GLU A 251 -6.22 -23.28 5.45
N VAL A 252 -5.94 -23.42 6.75
CA VAL A 252 -6.82 -22.93 7.83
C VAL A 252 -6.96 -21.41 7.72
N TYR A 253 -5.85 -20.68 7.53
CA TYR A 253 -5.86 -19.23 7.34
C TYR A 253 -6.69 -18.80 6.14
N LEU A 254 -6.44 -19.40 4.97
CA LEU A 254 -7.12 -19.04 3.73
C LEU A 254 -8.63 -19.35 3.81
N ASN A 255 -9.04 -20.42 4.48
CA ASN A 255 -10.45 -20.71 4.75
C ASN A 255 -11.08 -19.69 5.70
N ALA A 256 -10.40 -19.31 6.79
CA ALA A 256 -10.89 -18.28 7.71
C ALA A 256 -11.05 -16.92 7.01
N ILE A 257 -10.06 -16.51 6.20
CA ILE A 257 -10.13 -15.30 5.37
C ILE A 257 -11.30 -15.38 4.40
N THR A 258 -11.50 -16.52 3.74
CA THR A 258 -12.63 -16.74 2.83
C THR A 258 -13.97 -16.49 3.53
N HIS A 259 -14.14 -16.99 4.74
CA HIS A 259 -15.36 -16.77 5.53
C HIS A 259 -15.56 -15.29 5.88
N VAL A 260 -14.51 -14.61 6.33
CA VAL A 260 -14.54 -13.18 6.66
C VAL A 260 -14.97 -12.33 5.46
N ILE A 261 -14.34 -12.55 4.30
CA ILE A 261 -14.62 -11.80 3.08
C ILE A 261 -16.05 -12.07 2.58
N LYS A 262 -16.51 -13.33 2.63
CA LYS A 262 -17.88 -13.70 2.22
C LYS A 262 -18.95 -13.02 3.09
N ASN A 263 -18.64 -12.75 4.36
CA ASN A 263 -19.54 -12.06 5.28
C ASN A 263 -19.35 -10.53 5.29
N GLY A 264 -18.65 -9.97 4.28
CA GLY A 264 -18.46 -8.52 4.14
C GLY A 264 -17.43 -7.90 5.08
N GLY A 265 -16.68 -8.72 5.82
CA GLY A 265 -15.55 -8.28 6.63
C GLY A 265 -14.27 -8.11 5.83
N THR A 266 -13.27 -7.49 6.45
CA THR A 266 -11.92 -7.37 5.88
C THR A 266 -10.89 -8.12 6.72
N ALA A 267 -9.77 -8.48 6.09
CA ALA A 267 -8.70 -9.23 6.73
C ALA A 267 -7.30 -8.72 6.37
N ILE A 268 -6.38 -8.85 7.32
CA ILE A 268 -4.94 -8.67 7.13
C ILE A 268 -4.26 -10.03 7.28
N TYR A 269 -3.40 -10.40 6.33
CA TYR A 269 -2.55 -11.57 6.41
C TYR A 269 -1.08 -11.16 6.36
N LEU A 270 -0.45 -11.12 7.54
CA LEU A 270 0.98 -10.86 7.68
C LEU A 270 1.76 -12.15 7.47
N VAL A 271 2.78 -12.07 6.63
CA VAL A 271 3.76 -13.13 6.41
C VAL A 271 5.17 -12.52 6.47
N PRO A 272 6.20 -13.29 6.87
CA PRO A 272 7.58 -12.84 6.73
C PRO A 272 7.88 -12.44 5.28
N GLU A 273 8.71 -11.42 5.07
CA GLU A 273 8.94 -10.87 3.72
C GLU A 273 9.47 -11.93 2.74
N ILE A 274 10.31 -12.85 3.23
CA ILE A 274 10.83 -13.98 2.47
C ILE A 274 9.78 -15.06 2.15
N ALA A 275 8.71 -15.13 2.95
CA ALA A 275 7.63 -16.11 2.81
C ALA A 275 6.56 -15.67 1.81
N LEU A 276 6.62 -14.40 1.34
CA LEU A 276 5.77 -13.86 0.28
C LEU A 276 6.20 -14.39 -1.11
N THR A 277 6.24 -15.72 -1.24
CA THR A 277 6.67 -16.42 -2.44
C THR A 277 5.63 -16.31 -3.55
N PRO A 278 6.03 -16.45 -4.83
CA PRO A 278 5.09 -16.55 -5.94
C PRO A 278 4.05 -17.68 -5.76
N GLN A 279 4.39 -18.75 -5.03
CA GLN A 279 3.46 -19.84 -4.71
C GLN A 279 2.34 -19.38 -3.78
N LEU A 280 2.65 -18.63 -2.72
CA LEU A 280 1.63 -18.07 -1.82
C LEU A 280 0.73 -17.10 -2.58
N ILE A 281 1.32 -16.21 -3.39
CA ILE A 281 0.57 -15.27 -4.22
C ILE A 281 -0.34 -16.00 -5.21
N SER A 282 0.13 -17.05 -5.87
CA SER A 282 -0.67 -17.87 -6.79
C SER A 282 -1.85 -18.53 -6.10
N ARG A 283 -1.66 -19.09 -4.89
CA ARG A 283 -2.76 -19.68 -4.10
C ARG A 283 -3.83 -18.65 -3.75
N ILE A 284 -3.41 -17.44 -3.40
CA ILE A 284 -4.31 -16.34 -3.07
C ILE A 284 -5.07 -15.87 -4.31
N ALA A 285 -4.38 -15.64 -5.43
CA ALA A 285 -4.98 -15.23 -6.69
C ALA A 285 -5.97 -16.26 -7.24
N GLY A 286 -5.72 -17.56 -7.02
CA GLY A 286 -6.65 -18.62 -7.38
C GLY A 286 -7.92 -18.71 -6.51
N ARG A 287 -7.94 -18.07 -5.33
CA ARG A 287 -9.02 -18.20 -4.34
C ARG A 287 -9.83 -16.92 -4.14
N PHE A 288 -9.23 -15.76 -4.38
CA PHE A 288 -9.83 -14.45 -4.12
C PHE A 288 -9.80 -13.58 -5.38
N ASP A 289 -10.76 -12.66 -5.50
CA ASP A 289 -10.79 -11.68 -6.59
C ASP A 289 -9.57 -10.77 -6.50
N GLU A 290 -8.67 -10.87 -7.49
CA GLU A 290 -7.43 -10.10 -7.56
C GLU A 290 -7.65 -8.58 -7.43
N ASN A 291 -8.82 -8.07 -7.83
CA ASN A 291 -9.14 -6.65 -7.75
C ASN A 291 -9.46 -6.18 -6.32
N LYS A 292 -9.69 -7.11 -5.40
CA LYS A 292 -10.03 -6.84 -3.99
C LYS A 292 -8.87 -7.14 -3.04
N ILE A 293 -7.68 -7.38 -3.58
CA ILE A 293 -6.49 -7.77 -2.82
C ILE A 293 -5.40 -6.70 -2.97
N ALA A 294 -4.77 -6.32 -1.87
CA ALA A 294 -3.51 -5.58 -1.86
C ALA A 294 -2.37 -6.49 -1.40
N VAL A 295 -1.23 -6.38 -2.08
CA VAL A 295 0.03 -7.00 -1.66
C VAL A 295 1.02 -5.89 -1.34
N ILE A 296 1.49 -5.84 -0.08
CA ILE A 296 2.31 -4.75 0.46
C ILE A 296 3.61 -5.30 1.04
N HIS A 297 4.74 -4.99 0.38
CA HIS A 297 6.09 -5.29 0.89
C HIS A 297 7.11 -4.29 0.33
N SER A 298 8.39 -4.41 0.71
CA SER A 298 9.41 -3.41 0.34
C SER A 298 9.68 -3.35 -1.17
N GLY A 299 9.51 -4.49 -1.86
CA GLY A 299 9.68 -4.63 -3.31
C GLY A 299 8.57 -3.98 -4.15
N ILE A 300 7.44 -3.57 -3.55
CA ILE A 300 6.39 -2.87 -4.27
C ILE A 300 6.72 -1.38 -4.39
N ALA A 301 6.68 -0.89 -5.63
CA ALA A 301 6.89 0.50 -5.95
C ALA A 301 6.00 1.43 -5.10
N ARG A 302 6.57 2.54 -4.63
CA ARG A 302 5.87 3.49 -3.74
C ARG A 302 4.55 4.00 -4.32
N SER A 303 4.51 4.24 -5.62
CA SER A 303 3.31 4.66 -6.35
C SER A 303 2.20 3.61 -6.29
N VAL A 304 2.55 2.33 -6.42
CA VAL A 304 1.59 1.20 -6.33
C VAL A 304 1.08 1.05 -4.90
N ARG A 305 1.94 1.16 -3.89
CA ARG A 305 1.52 1.13 -2.48
C ARG A 305 0.57 2.27 -2.13
N TYR A 306 0.83 3.47 -2.67
CA TYR A 306 -0.06 4.62 -2.50
C TYR A 306 -1.43 4.41 -3.16
N ASP A 307 -1.45 3.90 -4.40
CA ASP A 307 -2.70 3.59 -5.09
C ASP A 307 -3.51 2.50 -4.35
N GLN A 308 -2.84 1.42 -3.89
CA GLN A 308 -3.46 0.38 -3.07
C GLN A 308 -4.01 0.93 -1.75
N TRP A 309 -3.27 1.80 -1.07
CA TRP A 309 -3.71 2.45 0.17
C TRP A 309 -5.04 3.20 -0.01
N ARG A 310 -5.14 4.01 -1.07
CA ARG A 310 -6.40 4.72 -1.39
C ARG A 310 -7.55 3.76 -1.69
N GLN A 311 -7.27 2.66 -2.39
CA GLN A 311 -8.29 1.65 -2.71
C GLN A 311 -8.76 0.86 -1.49
N ILE A 312 -7.86 0.59 -0.54
CA ILE A 312 -8.20 0.07 0.79
C ILE A 312 -9.15 1.04 1.48
N LYS A 313 -8.80 2.33 1.52
CA LYS A 313 -9.63 3.31 2.24
C LYS A 313 -11.01 3.50 1.63
N ARG A 314 -11.11 3.40 0.30
CA ARG A 314 -12.38 3.44 -0.45
C ARG A 314 -13.20 2.14 -0.37
N GLY A 315 -12.75 1.16 0.41
CA GLY A 315 -13.44 -0.13 0.58
C GLY A 315 -13.44 -1.01 -0.67
N LYS A 316 -12.56 -0.74 -1.65
CA LYS A 316 -12.42 -1.56 -2.87
C LYS A 316 -11.57 -2.81 -2.63
N ILE A 317 -10.67 -2.74 -1.66
CA ILE A 317 -9.81 -3.85 -1.24
C ILE A 317 -10.26 -4.32 0.14
N ASN A 318 -10.49 -5.62 0.28
CA ASN A 318 -10.95 -6.25 1.52
C ASN A 318 -9.95 -7.26 2.11
N LEU A 319 -8.89 -7.59 1.36
CA LEU A 319 -7.78 -8.42 1.82
C LEU A 319 -6.45 -7.71 1.60
N VAL A 320 -5.67 -7.55 2.65
CA VAL A 320 -4.30 -7.04 2.57
C VAL A 320 -3.34 -8.14 3.00
N ILE A 321 -2.40 -8.49 2.13
CA ILE A 321 -1.33 -9.46 2.43
C ILE A 321 0.01 -8.75 2.35
N GLY A 322 0.94 -9.11 3.22
CA GLY A 322 2.29 -8.59 3.09
C GLY A 322 3.16 -8.77 4.30
N ALA A 323 4.31 -8.10 4.25
CA ALA A 323 5.25 -8.05 5.37
C ALA A 323 4.73 -7.12 6.49
N ARG A 324 5.59 -6.83 7.47
CA ARG A 324 5.29 -5.99 8.64
C ARG A 324 4.55 -4.67 8.35
N SER A 325 4.79 -4.02 7.21
CA SER A 325 4.16 -2.72 6.87
C SER A 325 2.70 -2.85 6.42
N ALA A 326 2.26 -4.04 6.02
CA ALA A 326 0.88 -4.31 5.65
C ALA A 326 -0.09 -4.12 6.84
N LEU A 327 0.41 -4.26 8.07
CA LEU A 327 -0.37 -4.07 9.29
C LEU A 327 -1.02 -2.68 9.37
N PHE A 328 -0.38 -1.66 8.80
CA PHE A 328 -0.83 -0.28 8.89
C PHE A 328 -1.93 0.07 7.88
N ALA A 329 -2.29 -0.86 6.98
CA ALA A 329 -3.37 -0.64 6.03
C ALA A 329 -4.70 -0.22 6.71
N PRO A 330 -5.39 0.80 6.20
CA PRO A 330 -6.58 1.39 6.83
C PRO A 330 -7.85 0.66 6.40
N LEU A 331 -7.91 -0.65 6.68
CA LEU A 331 -9.08 -1.48 6.36
C LEU A 331 -10.24 -1.17 7.31
N GLY A 332 -11.36 -0.71 6.76
CA GLY A 332 -12.62 -0.64 7.49
C GLY A 332 -13.21 -2.04 7.71
N ASN A 333 -14.04 -2.20 8.74
CA ASN A 333 -14.69 -3.46 9.09
C ASN A 333 -13.70 -4.65 9.24
N LEU A 334 -12.54 -4.40 9.88
CA LEU A 334 -11.50 -5.39 10.09
C LEU A 334 -11.98 -6.46 11.08
N LYS A 335 -12.09 -7.72 10.63
CA LYS A 335 -12.57 -8.84 11.45
C LYS A 335 -11.49 -9.86 11.79
N LEU A 336 -10.43 -9.93 10.98
CA LEU A 336 -9.38 -10.92 11.14
C LEU A 336 -8.00 -10.35 10.83
N ILE A 337 -7.05 -10.60 11.73
CA ILE A 337 -5.62 -10.41 11.47
C ILE A 337 -4.93 -11.75 11.67
N ILE A 338 -4.19 -12.21 10.66
CA ILE A 338 -3.34 -13.40 10.77
C ILE A 338 -1.89 -12.94 10.74
N VAL A 339 -1.09 -13.48 11.65
CA VAL A 339 0.37 -13.32 11.69
C VAL A 339 0.99 -14.70 11.52
N ASP A 340 1.48 -15.00 10.31
CA ASP A 340 2.16 -16.27 10.06
C ASP A 340 3.58 -16.25 10.61
N GLU A 341 4.06 -17.41 11.04
CA GLU A 341 5.39 -17.59 11.63
C GLU A 341 5.71 -16.46 12.64
N GLU A 342 4.86 -16.30 13.66
CA GLU A 342 4.84 -15.15 14.58
C GLU A 342 6.16 -14.90 15.32
N HIS A 343 6.97 -15.95 15.47
CA HIS A 343 8.31 -15.92 16.06
C HIS A 343 9.38 -15.30 15.14
N ASP A 344 9.06 -15.03 13.88
CA ASP A 344 10.00 -14.51 12.89
C ASP A 344 10.47 -13.09 13.27
N THR A 345 11.80 -12.91 13.31
CA THR A 345 12.43 -11.65 13.75
C THR A 345 12.21 -10.49 12.77
N SER A 346 11.83 -10.77 11.51
CA SER A 346 11.52 -9.75 10.51
C SER A 346 10.29 -8.91 10.85
N TYR A 347 9.46 -9.34 11.82
CA TYR A 347 8.38 -8.52 12.35
C TYR A 347 8.86 -7.36 13.22
N LYS A 348 10.11 -7.37 13.66
CA LYS A 348 10.71 -6.29 14.44
C LYS A 348 11.30 -5.21 13.53
N GLN A 349 10.98 -3.96 13.84
CA GLN A 349 11.62 -2.77 13.28
C GLN A 349 12.53 -2.17 14.34
N ASP A 350 13.81 -2.04 14.03
CA ASP A 350 14.81 -1.44 14.93
C ASP A 350 15.28 -0.05 14.47
N ASP A 351 14.97 0.37 13.24
CA ASP A 351 15.33 1.69 12.73
C ASP A 351 14.16 2.70 12.85
N LYS A 352 14.47 3.87 13.42
CA LYS A 352 13.57 5.00 13.69
C LYS A 352 12.40 4.68 14.62
N LEU A 353 11.23 4.39 14.05
CA LEU A 353 10.05 4.01 14.80
C LEU A 353 10.21 2.53 15.16
N CYS A 354 10.72 2.26 16.36
CA CYS A 354 10.97 0.89 16.79
C CYS A 354 9.68 0.22 17.25
N TYR A 355 9.28 -0.87 16.61
CA TYR A 355 8.06 -1.61 16.95
C TYR A 355 8.16 -3.09 16.58
N HIS A 356 7.26 -3.92 17.14
CA HIS A 356 7.09 -5.31 16.74
C HIS A 356 5.71 -5.51 16.10
N ALA A 357 5.66 -5.92 14.83
CA ALA A 357 4.41 -6.01 14.08
C ALA A 357 3.41 -7.00 14.68
N ARG A 358 3.87 -8.16 15.18
CA ARG A 358 3.03 -9.11 15.94
C ARG A 358 2.30 -8.45 17.10
N ASP A 359 3.02 -7.73 17.96
CA ASP A 359 2.43 -7.10 19.15
C ASP A 359 1.45 -6.01 18.75
N LEU A 360 1.82 -5.20 17.74
CA LEU A 360 0.94 -4.19 17.18
C LEU A 360 -0.31 -4.81 16.50
N ALA A 361 -0.21 -6.01 15.94
CA ALA A 361 -1.36 -6.74 15.38
C ALA A 361 -2.36 -7.11 16.46
N VAL A 362 -1.88 -7.60 17.62
CA VAL A 362 -2.74 -7.88 18.78
C VAL A 362 -3.42 -6.60 19.27
N VAL A 363 -2.68 -5.49 19.36
CA VAL A 363 -3.25 -4.19 19.77
C VAL A 363 -4.28 -3.69 18.76
N LYS A 364 -3.98 -3.75 17.45
CA LYS A 364 -4.91 -3.35 16.39
C LYS A 364 -6.18 -4.19 16.44
N ALA A 365 -6.06 -5.52 16.58
CA ALA A 365 -7.20 -6.41 16.71
C ALA A 365 -8.04 -6.09 17.94
N LYS A 366 -7.40 -5.77 19.07
CA LYS A 366 -8.11 -5.36 20.29
C LYS A 366 -8.90 -4.07 20.10
N MET A 367 -8.30 -3.06 19.47
CA MET A 367 -8.97 -1.79 19.17
C MET A 367 -10.14 -1.96 18.18
N GLN A 368 -10.00 -2.88 17.23
CA GLN A 368 -10.98 -3.17 16.17
C GLN A 368 -12.00 -4.26 16.55
N LYS A 369 -11.92 -4.82 17.78
CA LYS A 369 -12.71 -5.98 18.21
C LYS A 369 -12.64 -7.16 17.22
N ALA A 370 -11.46 -7.33 16.62
CA ALA A 370 -11.18 -8.36 15.63
C ALA A 370 -10.56 -9.61 16.27
N VAL A 371 -10.65 -10.74 15.57
CA VAL A 371 -9.89 -11.94 15.89
C VAL A 371 -8.45 -11.77 15.40
N VAL A 372 -7.47 -12.17 16.22
CA VAL A 372 -6.06 -12.26 15.79
C VAL A 372 -5.57 -13.69 15.92
N VAL A 373 -5.03 -14.24 14.84
CA VAL A 373 -4.46 -15.59 14.79
C VAL A 373 -2.95 -15.47 14.65
N LEU A 374 -2.22 -15.99 15.63
CA LEU A 374 -0.77 -16.08 15.62
C LEU A 374 -0.38 -17.50 15.21
N GLY A 375 0.26 -17.66 14.07
CA GLY A 375 0.74 -18.93 13.56
C GLY A 375 2.15 -19.22 14.02
N SER A 376 2.41 -20.40 14.59
CA SER A 376 3.80 -20.82 14.87
C SER A 376 4.05 -22.27 14.51
N ALA A 377 5.22 -22.53 13.91
CA ALA A 377 5.74 -23.86 13.66
C ALA A 377 6.70 -24.36 14.77
N THR A 378 7.17 -23.47 15.63
CA THR A 378 8.14 -23.76 16.69
C THR A 378 7.44 -23.91 18.03
N SER A 379 7.73 -25.02 18.70
CA SER A 379 7.37 -25.28 20.09
C SER A 379 8.49 -24.77 21.01
N THR A 380 8.53 -23.46 21.30
CA THR A 380 9.49 -22.94 22.29
C THR A 380 8.84 -22.83 23.66
N SER A 381 9.52 -23.34 24.69
CA SER A 381 9.06 -23.32 26.09
C SER A 381 8.84 -21.91 26.67
N ALA A 382 9.37 -20.87 26.02
CA ALA A 382 9.16 -19.46 26.38
C ALA A 382 7.87 -18.85 25.79
N ASP A 383 7.26 -19.49 24.78
CA ASP A 383 6.08 -18.97 24.08
C ASP A 383 4.78 -19.25 24.85
N LEU A 384 4.84 -20.07 25.92
CA LEU A 384 3.70 -20.44 26.75
C LEU A 384 3.31 -19.39 27.80
N THR A 385 4.03 -18.27 27.90
CA THR A 385 3.59 -17.14 28.72
C THR A 385 3.82 -15.80 28.00
N PRO A 386 2.89 -15.38 27.13
CA PRO A 386 2.74 -13.95 26.92
C PRO A 386 2.46 -13.31 28.29
N SER A 387 3.09 -12.19 28.63
CA SER A 387 2.73 -11.37 29.81
C SER A 387 1.31 -10.78 29.72
N TRP A 388 0.56 -11.18 28.71
CA TRP A 388 -0.82 -10.85 28.41
C TRP A 388 -1.63 -12.11 28.67
N SER A 389 -2.63 -12.04 29.54
CA SER A 389 -3.61 -13.11 29.75
C SER A 389 -4.44 -13.34 28.49
N VAL A 390 -3.87 -14.08 27.53
CA VAL A 390 -4.48 -14.51 26.28
C VAL A 390 -5.13 -15.87 26.55
N PRO A 391 -6.44 -16.07 26.31
CA PRO A 391 -7.01 -17.39 26.33
C PRO A 391 -6.37 -18.23 25.21
N THR A 392 -5.42 -19.10 25.58
CA THR A 392 -4.76 -20.04 24.66
C THR A 392 -5.78 -21.07 24.19
N VAL A 393 -6.11 -21.06 22.89
CA VAL A 393 -6.95 -22.10 22.28
C VAL A 393 -6.28 -22.64 21.01
N ALA A 394 -6.14 -23.98 21.00
CA ALA A 394 -5.81 -24.91 19.90
C ALA A 394 -4.33 -25.14 19.50
N ILE A 395 -3.83 -26.32 19.89
CA ILE A 395 -2.61 -26.97 19.41
C ILE A 395 -3.02 -27.94 18.29
N ILE A 396 -2.49 -27.79 17.08
CA ILE A 396 -2.61 -28.80 16.01
C ILE A 396 -1.44 -29.79 16.17
N SER A 397 -1.74 -31.08 16.11
CA SER A 397 -0.75 -32.16 16.14
C SER A 397 -0.39 -32.60 14.71
N ASP A 398 0.67 -33.39 14.55
CA ASP A 398 1.37 -33.63 13.29
C ASP A 398 0.60 -34.48 12.26
N ALA A 399 -0.47 -33.96 11.67
CA ALA A 399 -1.22 -34.62 10.59
C ALA A 399 -0.97 -33.95 9.22
N PRO A 400 -0.38 -34.65 8.23
CA PRO A 400 -0.17 -34.10 6.89
C PRO A 400 -1.48 -33.97 6.07
N ILE A 401 -1.44 -33.13 5.04
CA ILE A 401 -2.54 -32.85 4.11
C ILE A 401 -2.79 -34.08 3.20
N ALA A 402 -4.05 -34.52 3.07
CA ALA A 402 -4.46 -35.50 2.07
C ALA A 402 -4.83 -34.79 0.76
N LEU A 403 -4.17 -35.16 -0.34
CA LEU A 403 -4.54 -34.76 -1.70
C LEU A 403 -5.44 -35.86 -2.29
N SER A 404 -6.63 -35.51 -2.79
CA SER A 404 -7.47 -36.46 -3.52
C SER A 404 -6.90 -36.72 -4.93
N PRO A 405 -7.04 -37.95 -5.46
CA PRO A 405 -6.53 -38.34 -6.79
C PRO A 405 -7.26 -37.67 -7.96
#